data_AF-A0A7C1APD6-F1
#
_entry.id   AF-A0A7C1APD6-F1
#
_cell.length_a   1.000
_cell.length_b   1.000
_cell.length_c   1.000
_cell.angle_alpha   90.00
_cell.angle_beta   90.00
_cell.angle_gamma   90.00
#
_symmetry.space_group_name_H-M   'P 1'
#
loop_
_entity.id
_entity.type
_entity.pdbx_description
1 polymer ?
#
loop_
_entity_poly.entity_id
_entity_poly.type
_entity_poly.pdbx_seq_one_letter_code
_entity_poly.pdbx_strand_id
1 'polypeptide(L)'
;MSVDKNIFISHIHSDDEHVANVKKLLSAHGYEVRDSSITSDKPNDAQSESYIKSEILAPRIRWASTVVVLISPETSASDYVNWEIAYGEQKDKRIVGVWTHGNEDCEIPQAAKDYADAIVGWDGERIIDAVEGRIDNWQNPDGSLMSPTDLKRHNC
;
A
#
# COMPACT_ATOMS: atom_id res chain seq x y z
N MET A 1 17.34 12.44 13.79
CA MET A 1 16.00 13.05 13.78
C MET A 1 15.10 12.01 13.15
N SER A 2 14.15 11.45 13.90
CA SER A 2 13.14 10.54 13.36
C SER A 2 12.26 11.34 12.40
N VAL A 3 12.05 10.81 11.19
CA VAL A 3 11.11 11.40 10.24
C VAL A 3 9.74 10.77 10.54
N ASP A 4 8.80 11.59 11.01
CA ASP A 4 7.42 11.17 11.22
C ASP A 4 6.64 11.33 9.90
N LYS A 5 6.23 10.22 9.29
CA LYS A 5 5.42 10.22 8.06
C LYS A 5 4.05 9.61 8.32
N ASN A 6 3.00 10.26 7.81
CA ASN A 6 1.66 9.71 7.83
C ASN A 6 1.46 8.83 6.60
N ILE A 7 1.18 7.55 6.81
CA ILE A 7 0.93 6.59 5.73
C ILE A 7 -0.43 5.94 5.91
N PHE A 8 -0.98 5.43 4.84
CA PHE A 8 -2.17 4.59 4.86
C PHE A 8 -1.79 3.22 4.31
N ILE A 9 -1.81 2.18 5.15
CA ILE A 9 -1.49 0.82 4.71
C ILE A 9 -2.79 0.12 4.26
N SER A 10 -2.98 0.02 2.95
CA SER A 10 -4.02 -0.78 2.31
C SER A 10 -3.66 -2.27 2.40
N HIS A 11 -4.53 -3.04 3.04
CA HIS A 11 -4.35 -4.46 3.29
C HIS A 11 -5.71 -5.16 3.47
N ILE A 12 -5.73 -6.47 3.28
CA ILE A 12 -6.88 -7.32 3.67
C ILE A 12 -6.77 -7.68 5.16
N HIS A 13 -7.89 -8.05 5.78
CA HIS A 13 -7.92 -8.39 7.22
C HIS A 13 -6.97 -9.54 7.59
N SER A 14 -6.75 -10.48 6.67
CA SER A 14 -5.82 -11.61 6.85
C SER A 14 -4.36 -11.14 7.00
N ASP A 15 -4.04 -9.91 6.57
CA ASP A 15 -2.70 -9.35 6.55
C ASP A 15 -2.42 -8.36 7.70
N ASP A 16 -3.30 -8.27 8.71
CA ASP A 16 -3.13 -7.39 9.88
C ASP A 16 -1.74 -7.59 10.55
N GLU A 17 -1.21 -8.83 10.56
CA GLU A 17 0.13 -9.13 11.06
C GLU A 17 1.24 -8.49 10.21
N HIS A 18 1.10 -8.50 8.89
CA HIS A 18 2.06 -7.90 7.97
C HIS A 18 2.15 -6.38 8.17
N VAL A 19 1.04 -5.70 8.46
CA VAL A 19 1.03 -4.27 8.81
C VAL A 19 1.94 -3.98 10.00
N ALA A 20 1.80 -4.77 11.08
CA ALA A 20 2.62 -4.62 12.26
C ALA A 20 4.12 -4.87 11.96
N ASN A 21 4.42 -5.84 11.10
CA ASN A 21 5.79 -6.17 10.73
C ASN A 21 6.43 -5.10 9.83
N VAL A 22 5.70 -4.50 8.88
CA VAL A 22 6.20 -3.36 8.11
C VAL A 22 6.54 -2.19 9.03
N LYS A 23 5.66 -1.86 9.98
CA LYS A 23 5.93 -0.76 10.94
C LYS A 23 7.17 -1.02 11.78
N LYS A 24 7.35 -2.25 12.28
CA LYS A 24 8.57 -2.64 13.01
C LYS A 24 9.81 -2.55 12.14
N LEU A 25 9.71 -2.99 10.88
CA LEU A 25 10.81 -2.91 9.91
C LEU A 25 11.23 -1.45 9.69
N LEU A 26 10.27 -0.57 9.39
CA LEU A 26 10.55 0.86 9.20
C LEU A 26 11.17 1.51 10.43
N SER A 27 10.62 1.22 11.62
CA SER A 27 11.15 1.72 12.90
C SER A 27 12.58 1.22 13.16
N ALA A 28 12.90 -0.02 12.80
CA ALA A 28 14.26 -0.57 12.92
C ALA A 28 15.28 0.18 12.03
N HIS A 29 14.83 0.77 10.93
CA HIS A 29 15.62 1.66 10.06
C HIS A 29 15.52 3.15 10.47
N GLY A 30 14.97 3.46 11.65
CA GLY A 30 14.86 4.82 12.18
C GLY A 30 13.76 5.67 11.52
N TYR A 31 12.80 5.04 10.85
CA TYR A 31 11.70 5.69 10.14
C TYR A 31 10.37 5.40 10.85
N GLU A 32 9.85 6.40 11.56
CA GLU A 32 8.62 6.27 12.34
C GLU A 32 7.42 6.64 11.47
N VAL A 33 6.47 5.71 11.37
CA VAL A 33 5.28 5.89 10.54
C VAL A 33 4.00 5.85 11.36
N ARG A 34 3.10 6.76 11.04
CA ARG A 34 1.75 6.79 11.60
C ARG A 34 0.79 6.24 10.57
N ASP A 35 0.34 5.02 10.84
CA ASP A 35 -0.62 4.32 10.01
C ASP A 35 -2.06 4.67 10.39
N SER A 36 -2.88 4.99 9.40
CA SER A 36 -4.31 5.26 9.55
C SER A 36 -5.19 4.14 8.99
N SER A 37 -4.66 2.94 8.72
CA SER A 37 -5.42 1.80 8.22
C SER A 37 -6.52 1.33 9.20
N ILE A 38 -7.53 0.63 8.67
CA ILE A 38 -8.56 -0.01 9.48
C ILE A 38 -8.19 -1.49 9.59
N THR A 39 -7.82 -1.93 10.79
CA THR A 39 -7.76 -3.36 11.14
C THR A 39 -9.14 -3.86 11.55
N SER A 40 -9.30 -5.19 11.54
CA SER A 40 -10.52 -5.98 11.74
C SER A 40 -11.39 -5.63 12.97
N ASP A 41 -10.91 -4.79 13.88
CA ASP A 41 -11.50 -4.47 15.17
C ASP A 41 -12.71 -3.50 15.14
N LYS A 42 -13.20 -3.11 13.97
CA LYS A 42 -14.42 -2.26 13.88
C LYS A 42 -15.38 -2.65 12.77
N PRO A 43 -16.20 -3.69 12.97
CA PRO A 43 -17.51 -3.76 12.31
C PRO A 43 -18.47 -2.81 13.05
N ASN A 44 -18.18 -1.50 13.04
CA ASN A 44 -19.09 -0.52 13.61
C ASN A 44 -20.26 -0.33 12.63
N ASP A 45 -21.30 -1.15 12.77
CA ASP A 45 -22.74 -0.91 12.51
C ASP A 45 -23.17 -0.11 11.26
N ALA A 46 -22.26 0.11 10.31
CA ALA A 46 -22.46 0.88 9.10
C ALA A 46 -22.95 -0.08 8.03
N GLN A 47 -24.28 -0.14 7.88
CA GLN A 47 -25.00 -1.00 6.93
C GLN A 47 -24.70 -0.66 5.44
N SER A 48 -23.75 0.24 5.14
CA SER A 48 -23.45 0.67 3.77
C SER A 48 -21.95 0.79 3.53
N GLU A 49 -21.44 -0.02 2.61
CA GLU A 49 -20.06 0.01 2.11
C GLU A 49 -19.64 1.41 1.62
N SER A 50 -20.56 2.14 0.97
CA SER A 50 -20.29 3.49 0.49
C SER A 50 -20.01 4.47 1.63
N TYR A 51 -20.70 4.31 2.77
CA TYR A 51 -20.47 5.12 3.96
C TYR A 51 -19.10 4.83 4.58
N ILE A 52 -18.68 3.56 4.66
CA ILE A 52 -17.35 3.19 5.16
C ILE A 52 -16.26 3.84 4.30
N LYS A 53 -16.42 3.73 2.98
CA LYS A 53 -15.52 4.35 1.99
C LYS A 53 -15.46 5.87 2.15
N SER A 54 -16.60 6.56 2.23
CA SER A 54 -16.64 8.04 2.25
C SER A 54 -16.31 8.65 3.61
N GLU A 55 -16.77 8.08 4.71
CA GLU A 55 -16.68 8.68 6.04
C GLU A 55 -15.50 8.16 6.86
N ILE A 56 -14.97 6.98 6.52
CA ILE A 56 -13.88 6.37 7.29
C ILE A 56 -12.61 6.33 6.47
N LEU A 57 -12.61 5.66 5.31
CA LEU A 57 -11.39 5.47 4.52
C LEU A 57 -10.93 6.76 3.84
N ALA A 58 -11.84 7.50 3.21
CA ALA A 58 -11.50 8.73 2.50
C ALA A 58 -10.81 9.80 3.39
N PRO A 59 -11.25 10.10 4.62
CA PRO A 59 -10.52 10.99 5.52
C PRO A 59 -9.13 10.47 5.90
N ARG A 60 -8.97 9.16 6.09
CA ARG A 60 -7.70 8.51 6.46
C ARG A 60 -6.67 8.59 5.32
N ILE A 61 -7.11 8.30 4.09
CA ILE A 61 -6.28 8.44 2.88
C ILE A 61 -5.91 9.91 2.65
N ARG A 62 -6.85 10.85 2.87
CA ARG A 62 -6.56 12.29 2.76
C ARG A 62 -5.50 12.75 3.76
N TRP A 63 -5.55 12.21 4.98
CA TRP A 63 -4.58 12.52 6.05
C TRP A 63 -3.20 11.91 5.79
N ALA A 64 -3.14 10.76 5.14
CA ALA A 64 -1.89 10.14 4.74
C ALA A 64 -1.19 10.93 3.61
N SER A 65 0.14 10.93 3.64
CA SER A 65 0.99 11.46 2.57
C SER A 65 1.22 10.42 1.47
N THR A 66 1.20 9.13 1.85
CA THR A 66 1.50 8.00 0.96
C THR A 66 0.53 6.86 1.26
N VAL A 67 0.04 6.22 0.21
CA VAL A 67 -0.73 4.97 0.27
C VAL A 67 0.24 3.81 0.05
N VAL A 68 0.35 2.92 1.03
CA VAL A 68 1.18 1.71 0.95
C VAL A 68 0.26 0.53 0.75
N VAL A 69 0.43 -0.25 -0.31
CA VAL A 69 -0.41 -1.40 -0.63
C VAL A 69 0.38 -2.68 -0.33
N LEU A 70 -0.12 -3.51 0.59
CA LEU A 70 0.45 -4.82 0.80
C LEU A 70 -0.02 -5.78 -0.30
N ILE A 71 0.91 -6.31 -1.08
CA ILE A 71 0.61 -7.23 -2.17
C ILE A 71 0.73 -8.66 -1.63
N SER A 72 -0.43 -9.32 -1.51
CA SER A 72 -0.62 -10.69 -1.04
C SER A 72 -1.62 -11.43 -1.96
N PRO A 73 -1.72 -12.77 -1.87
CA PRO A 73 -2.47 -13.57 -2.85
C PRO A 73 -3.95 -13.15 -2.99
N GLU A 74 -4.55 -12.73 -1.88
CA GLU A 74 -5.97 -12.37 -1.82
C GLU A 74 -6.22 -10.86 -2.03
N THR A 75 -5.17 -10.03 -1.99
CA THR A 75 -5.30 -8.58 -2.12
C THR A 75 -5.72 -8.16 -3.54
N SER A 76 -5.31 -8.88 -4.57
CA SER A 76 -5.69 -8.60 -5.96
C SER A 76 -7.21 -8.67 -6.20
N ALA A 77 -7.91 -9.50 -5.43
CA ALA A 77 -9.36 -9.71 -5.52
C ALA A 77 -10.17 -8.76 -4.64
N SER A 78 -9.53 -7.90 -3.83
CA SER A 78 -10.23 -7.03 -2.89
C SER A 78 -10.71 -5.73 -3.54
N ASP A 79 -12.04 -5.58 -3.65
CA ASP A 79 -12.68 -4.35 -4.12
C ASP A 79 -12.39 -3.13 -3.22
N TYR A 80 -12.14 -3.36 -1.92
CA TYR A 80 -11.74 -2.32 -1.00
C TYR A 80 -10.33 -1.81 -1.33
N VAL A 81 -9.37 -2.72 -1.51
CA VAL A 81 -7.99 -2.33 -1.83
C VAL A 81 -7.93 -1.59 -3.17
N ASN A 82 -8.60 -2.11 -4.20
CA ASN A 82 -8.69 -1.43 -5.50
C ASN A 82 -9.31 -0.03 -5.37
N TRP A 83 -10.34 0.13 -4.55
CA TRP A 83 -10.97 1.43 -4.30
C TRP A 83 -10.04 2.38 -3.54
N GLU A 84 -9.31 1.91 -2.53
CA GLU A 84 -8.37 2.72 -1.74
C GLU A 84 -7.24 3.28 -2.61
N ILE A 85 -6.70 2.45 -3.51
CA ILE A 85 -5.67 2.85 -4.47
C ILE A 85 -6.21 3.90 -5.43
N ALA A 86 -7.37 3.64 -6.06
CA ALA A 86 -7.99 4.58 -6.99
C ALA A 86 -8.36 5.90 -6.31
N TYR A 87 -8.79 5.87 -5.04
CA TYR A 87 -9.07 7.07 -4.27
C TYR A 87 -7.78 7.81 -3.90
N GLY A 88 -6.70 7.09 -3.55
CA GLY A 88 -5.37 7.65 -3.34
C GLY A 88 -4.89 8.44 -4.55
N GLU A 89 -4.97 7.83 -5.73
CA GLU A 89 -4.63 8.46 -7.01
C GLU A 89 -5.48 9.73 -7.25
N GLN A 90 -6.80 9.65 -7.04
CA GLN A 90 -7.68 10.82 -7.17
C GLN A 90 -7.28 11.97 -6.23
N LYS A 91 -6.62 11.67 -5.10
CA LYS A 91 -6.12 12.65 -4.13
C LYS A 91 -4.66 13.00 -4.33
N ASP A 92 -4.07 12.64 -5.48
CA ASP A 92 -2.68 12.91 -5.84
C ASP A 92 -1.73 12.42 -4.73
N LYS A 93 -2.03 11.23 -4.21
CA LYS A 93 -1.24 10.55 -3.19
C LYS A 93 -0.30 9.61 -3.88
N ARG A 94 0.94 9.62 -3.41
CA ARG A 94 1.92 8.62 -3.83
C ARG A 94 1.47 7.23 -3.42
N ILE A 95 1.52 6.27 -4.34
CA ILE A 95 1.10 4.88 -4.15
C ILE A 95 2.34 3.98 -4.23
N VAL A 96 2.58 3.20 -3.19
CA VAL A 96 3.72 2.28 -3.08
C VAL A 96 3.22 0.87 -2.82
N GLY A 97 3.48 -0.06 -3.73
CA GLY A 97 3.25 -1.48 -3.52
C GLY A 97 4.40 -2.13 -2.76
N VAL A 98 4.08 -2.98 -1.77
CA VAL A 98 5.06 -3.75 -0.99
C VAL A 98 4.68 -5.22 -1.04
N TRP A 99 5.57 -6.05 -1.57
CA TRP A 99 5.36 -7.50 -1.58
C TRP A 99 5.40 -8.07 -0.16
N THR A 100 4.38 -8.83 0.21
CA THR A 100 4.37 -9.58 1.48
C THR A 100 5.39 -10.74 1.44
N HIS A 101 5.99 -11.05 2.58
CA HIS A 101 7.05 -12.07 2.67
C HIS A 101 6.50 -13.50 2.47
N GLY A 102 7.12 -14.29 1.58
CA GLY A 102 6.75 -15.70 1.33
C GLY A 102 5.76 -15.94 0.19
N ASN A 103 5.49 -14.91 -0.60
CA ASN A 103 4.38 -14.86 -1.57
C ASN A 103 4.91 -14.60 -3.00
N GLU A 104 5.61 -15.60 -3.55
CA GLU A 104 6.37 -15.50 -4.81
C GLU A 104 5.48 -15.51 -6.07
N ASP A 105 4.22 -15.97 -5.97
CA ASP A 105 3.27 -16.08 -7.09
C ASP A 105 2.04 -15.16 -6.96
N CYS A 106 2.19 -14.02 -6.27
CA CYS A 106 1.06 -13.11 -6.06
C CYS A 106 0.82 -12.18 -7.25
N GLU A 107 -0.45 -11.99 -7.59
CA GLU A 107 -0.84 -11.00 -8.59
C GLU A 107 -0.89 -9.60 -7.98
N ILE A 108 -0.31 -8.62 -8.69
CA ILE A 108 -0.48 -7.22 -8.34
C ILE A 108 -1.95 -6.82 -8.60
N PRO A 109 -2.65 -6.17 -7.65
CA PRO A 109 -3.97 -5.62 -7.88
C PRO A 109 -3.99 -4.72 -9.11
N GLN A 110 -5.06 -4.77 -9.91
CA GLN A 110 -5.14 -4.00 -11.15
C GLN A 110 -4.97 -2.49 -10.89
N ALA A 111 -5.58 -1.97 -9.83
CA ALA A 111 -5.42 -0.56 -9.46
C ALA A 111 -3.95 -0.21 -9.12
N ALA A 112 -3.20 -1.11 -8.49
CA ALA A 112 -1.77 -0.89 -8.26
C ALA A 112 -0.97 -0.99 -9.56
N LYS A 113 -1.33 -1.88 -10.50
CA LYS A 113 -0.72 -1.93 -11.84
C LYS A 113 -0.91 -0.61 -12.60
N ASP A 114 -2.04 0.05 -12.41
CA ASP A 114 -2.40 1.27 -13.14
C ASP A 114 -1.85 2.53 -12.47
N TYR A 115 -1.84 2.60 -11.13
CA TYR A 115 -1.58 3.83 -10.38
C TYR A 115 -0.38 3.78 -9.41
N ALA A 116 0.28 2.64 -9.21
CA ALA A 116 1.44 2.62 -8.31
C ALA A 116 2.63 3.41 -8.88
N ASP A 117 3.28 4.21 -8.05
CA ASP A 117 4.53 4.89 -8.42
C ASP A 117 5.71 3.90 -8.35
N ALA A 118 5.74 3.08 -7.31
CA ALA A 118 6.79 2.12 -7.03
C ALA A 118 6.21 0.81 -6.51
N ILE A 119 6.87 -0.31 -6.83
CA ILE A 119 6.59 -1.61 -6.22
C ILE A 119 7.91 -2.20 -5.75
N VAL A 120 8.01 -2.49 -4.45
CA VAL A 120 9.25 -2.94 -3.82
C VAL A 120 9.07 -4.24 -3.04
N GLY A 121 10.15 -4.98 -2.89
CA GLY A 121 10.20 -6.14 -2.00
C GLY A 121 10.07 -5.76 -0.52
N TRP A 122 10.01 -6.77 0.34
CA TRP A 122 10.02 -6.63 1.79
C TRP A 122 11.41 -6.22 2.32
N ASP A 123 11.81 -4.98 2.10
CA ASP A 123 13.09 -4.41 2.51
C ASP A 123 12.89 -3.01 3.08
N GLY A 124 13.38 -2.77 4.31
CA GLY A 124 13.09 -1.55 5.05
C GLY A 124 13.62 -0.30 4.38
N GLU A 125 14.86 -0.34 3.86
CA GLU A 125 15.47 0.81 3.18
C GLU A 125 14.72 1.12 1.89
N ARG A 126 14.37 0.09 1.11
CA ARG A 126 13.61 0.27 -0.13
C ARG A 126 12.22 0.79 0.10
N ILE A 127 11.50 0.29 1.11
CA ILE A 127 10.17 0.80 1.44
C ILE A 127 10.27 2.27 1.84
N ILE A 128 11.26 2.65 2.65
CA ILE A 128 11.51 4.05 3.01
C ILE A 128 11.77 4.90 1.78
N ASP A 129 12.69 4.48 0.91
CA ASP A 129 13.05 5.22 -0.29
C ASP A 129 11.86 5.35 -1.25
N ALA A 130 11.03 4.31 -1.36
CA ALA A 130 9.82 4.35 -2.16
C ALA A 130 8.78 5.31 -1.54
N VAL A 131 8.56 5.28 -0.23
CA VAL A 131 7.64 6.19 0.48
C VAL A 131 8.12 7.65 0.45
N GLU A 132 9.43 7.86 0.44
CA GLU A 132 10.07 9.19 0.32
C GLU A 132 10.11 9.72 -1.11
N GLY A 133 9.79 8.91 -2.12
CA GLY A 133 9.88 9.33 -3.52
C GLY A 133 11.29 9.39 -4.08
N ARG A 134 12.23 8.64 -3.48
CA ARG A 134 13.61 8.54 -3.95
C ARG A 134 13.77 7.46 -5.03
N ILE A 135 12.87 6.48 -5.05
CA ILE A 135 12.82 5.42 -6.05
C ILE A 135 11.40 5.23 -6.58
N ASP A 136 11.29 5.01 -7.89
CA ASP A 136 10.04 4.74 -8.62
C ASP A 136 10.15 3.41 -9.41
N ASN A 137 11.04 2.52 -8.97
CA ASN A 137 11.25 1.25 -9.64
C ASN A 137 10.21 0.22 -9.19
N TRP A 138 9.97 -0.74 -10.07
CA TRP A 138 9.10 -1.87 -9.81
C TRP A 138 9.95 -3.11 -9.70
N GLN A 139 9.69 -3.91 -8.67
CA GLN A 139 10.37 -5.16 -8.40
C GLN A 139 9.38 -6.31 -8.43
N ASN A 140 9.90 -7.47 -8.81
CA ASN A 140 9.22 -8.75 -8.60
C ASN A 140 9.35 -9.16 -7.12
N PRO A 141 8.58 -10.17 -6.66
CA PRO A 141 8.67 -10.68 -5.29
C PRO A 141 10.09 -11.15 -4.89
N ASP A 142 10.88 -11.64 -5.87
CA ASP A 142 12.27 -12.06 -5.69
C ASP A 142 13.28 -10.89 -5.57
N GLY A 143 12.80 -9.64 -5.66
CA GLY A 143 13.59 -8.42 -5.63
C GLY A 143 14.26 -8.04 -6.95
N SER A 144 14.12 -8.85 -8.00
CA SER A 144 14.57 -8.51 -9.35
C SER A 144 13.76 -7.34 -9.91
N LEU A 145 14.36 -6.54 -10.80
CA LEU A 145 13.65 -5.42 -11.43
C LEU A 145 12.61 -5.94 -12.41
N MET A 146 11.38 -5.43 -12.29
CA MET A 146 10.30 -5.71 -13.24
C MET A 146 10.61 -5.00 -14.56
N SER A 147 10.48 -5.71 -15.67
CA SER A 147 10.81 -5.16 -16.98
C SER A 147 9.76 -4.12 -17.40
N PRO A 148 10.15 -3.00 -18.04
CA PRO A 148 9.19 -1.97 -18.50
C PRO A 148 8.10 -2.50 -19.45
N THR A 149 8.34 -3.64 -20.09
CA THR A 149 7.42 -4.26 -21.04
C THR A 149 6.18 -4.88 -20.36
N ASP A 150 6.29 -5.23 -19.08
CA ASP A 150 5.18 -5.77 -18.28
C ASP A 150 4.28 -4.67 -17.70
N LEU A 151 4.78 -3.43 -17.67
CA LEU A 151 4.06 -2.25 -17.23
C LEU A 151 3.28 -1.66 -18.40
N LYS A 152 2.07 -2.19 -18.65
CA LYS A 152 1.08 -1.45 -19.46
C LYS A 152 0.62 -0.22 -18.68
N ARG A 153 1.44 0.83 -18.69
CA ARG A 153 0.95 2.17 -18.35
C ARG A 153 -0.09 2.52 -19.40
N HIS A 154 -1.36 2.48 -19.01
CA HIS A 154 -2.43 3.10 -19.77
C HIS A 154 -2.17 4.61 -19.77
N ASN A 155 -1.35 5.08 -20.71
CA ASN A 155 -1.32 6.50 -21.05
C ASN A 155 -2.73 6.87 -21.52
N CYS A 156 -3.28 7.92 -20.92
CA CYS A 156 -4.54 8.56 -21.33
C CYS A 156 -4.60 8.85 -22.82
#